data_AF-A0AAV6NDG2-F1
#
_entry.id   AF-A0AAV6NDG2-F1
#
_cell.length_a   1.000
_cell.length_b   1.000
_cell.length_c   1.000
_cell.angle_alpha   90.00
_cell.angle_beta   90.00
_cell.angle_gamma   90.00
#
_symmetry.space_group_name_H-M   'P 1'
#
loop_
_entity.id
_entity.type
_entity.pdbx_description
1 polymer ?
#
loop_
_entity_poly.entity_id
_entity_poly.type
_entity_poly.pdbx_seq_one_letter_code
_entity_poly.pdbx_strand_id
1 'polypeptide(L)'
;MGDFSGKMNIEDLLSYGDDLVALLKDQNDVQTLNQCLQHFNALQSSSHDDSRNVHSSVQDYEKKIEECRVKTEEAKARTVADDEMDILEKEIEEEINELDRQRISVQEKKQATKKLEQQELRAQRKLSMYASVTDIIPNMDDHSKISGHIVDRNKRVVQKFELDPTKMSSFDICNDIWNMINSP
;
A
#
# COMPACT_ATOMS: atom_id res chain seq x y z
N MET A 1 -56.45 -7.57 -37.12
CA MET A 1 -57.24 -7.15 -38.29
C MET A 1 -58.16 -8.30 -38.62
N GLY A 2 -59.47 -8.15 -38.41
CA GLY A 2 -60.48 -9.16 -38.71
C GLY A 2 -61.33 -8.69 -39.89
N ASP A 3 -61.57 -9.60 -40.84
CA ASP A 3 -62.37 -9.36 -42.03
C ASP A 3 -63.83 -9.05 -41.67
N PHE A 4 -64.35 -7.90 -42.10
CA PHE A 4 -65.78 -7.61 -42.11
C PHE A 4 -66.35 -7.94 -43.50
N SER A 5 -66.78 -9.19 -43.68
CA SER A 5 -67.55 -9.62 -44.85
C SER A 5 -68.95 -10.04 -44.41
N GLY A 6 -69.75 -9.07 -43.97
CA GLY A 6 -71.18 -9.24 -43.70
C GLY A 6 -71.98 -8.46 -44.74
N LYS A 7 -72.74 -9.15 -45.60
CA LYS A 7 -73.70 -8.50 -46.51
C LYS A 7 -74.84 -7.95 -45.67
N MET A 8 -74.90 -6.63 -45.51
CA MET A 8 -75.94 -5.93 -44.77
C MET A 8 -77.30 -6.07 -45.47
N ASN A 9 -78.33 -6.49 -44.74
CA ASN A 9 -79.69 -6.60 -45.26
C ASN A 9 -80.29 -5.21 -45.46
N ILE A 10 -81.12 -5.04 -46.49
CA ILE A 10 -81.76 -3.76 -46.84
C ILE A 10 -82.71 -3.29 -45.73
N GLU A 11 -83.39 -4.21 -45.05
CA GLU A 11 -84.24 -3.89 -43.91
C GLU A 11 -83.45 -3.36 -42.71
N ASP A 12 -82.28 -3.95 -42.43
CA ASP A 12 -81.38 -3.43 -41.39
C ASP A 12 -80.92 -2.02 -41.76
N LEU A 13 -80.54 -1.80 -43.02
CA LEU A 13 -80.13 -0.48 -43.54
C LEU A 13 -81.23 0.57 -43.41
N LEU A 14 -82.47 0.22 -43.74
CA LEU A 14 -83.62 1.10 -43.59
C LEU A 14 -83.90 1.41 -42.11
N SER A 15 -83.82 0.40 -41.22
CA SER A 15 -83.95 0.61 -39.77
C SER A 15 -82.88 1.56 -39.22
N TYR A 16 -81.61 1.40 -39.62
CA TYR A 16 -80.56 2.35 -39.22
C TYR A 16 -80.81 3.75 -39.79
N GLY A 17 -81.38 3.84 -40.99
CA GLY A 17 -81.79 5.11 -41.59
C GLY A 17 -82.87 5.81 -40.77
N ASP A 18 -83.90 5.08 -40.35
CA ASP A 18 -84.99 5.59 -39.52
C ASP A 18 -84.46 6.01 -38.13
N ASP A 19 -83.56 5.24 -37.53
CA ASP A 19 -82.89 5.59 -36.26
C ASP A 19 -82.06 6.87 -36.37
N LEU A 20 -81.33 7.06 -37.48
CA LEU A 20 -80.56 8.28 -37.74
C LEU A 20 -81.46 9.50 -37.94
N VAL A 21 -82.58 9.33 -38.64
CA VAL A 21 -83.59 10.40 -38.82
C VAL A 21 -84.26 10.74 -37.49
N ALA A 22 -84.53 9.75 -36.64
CA ALA A 22 -85.08 9.95 -35.31
C ALA A 22 -84.09 10.62 -34.35
N LEU A 23 -82.79 10.30 -34.46
CA LEU A 23 -81.70 10.86 -33.66
C LEU A 23 -81.32 12.29 -34.07
N LEU A 24 -81.48 12.63 -35.34
CA LEU A 24 -81.16 13.95 -35.91
C LEU A 24 -82.43 14.72 -36.28
N LYS A 25 -83.44 14.65 -35.42
CA LYS A 25 -84.75 15.21 -35.68
C LYS A 25 -84.75 16.74 -35.59
N ASP A 26 -83.94 17.31 -34.70
CA ASP A 26 -83.86 18.76 -34.49
C ASP A 26 -82.47 19.33 -34.84
N GLN A 27 -82.43 20.60 -35.26
CA GLN A 27 -81.18 21.29 -35.60
C GLN A 27 -80.20 21.36 -34.40
N ASN A 28 -80.72 21.34 -33.17
CA ASN A 28 -79.93 21.31 -31.95
C ASN A 28 -79.14 19.99 -31.79
N ASP A 29 -79.66 18.87 -32.29
CA ASP A 29 -78.98 17.56 -32.22
C ASP A 29 -77.77 17.55 -33.15
N VAL A 30 -77.92 18.12 -34.36
CA VAL A 30 -76.82 18.30 -35.32
C VAL A 30 -75.74 19.23 -34.75
N GLN A 31 -76.12 20.30 -34.05
CA GLN A 31 -75.17 21.19 -33.38
C GLN A 31 -74.42 20.49 -32.25
N THR A 32 -75.12 19.70 -31.43
CA THR A 32 -74.52 18.91 -30.34
C THR A 32 -73.53 17.88 -30.88
N LEU A 33 -73.89 17.18 -31.97
CA LEU A 33 -73.01 16.23 -32.63
C LEU A 33 -71.74 16.90 -33.18
N ASN A 34 -71.88 18.07 -33.82
CA ASN A 34 -70.74 18.82 -34.33
C ASN A 34 -69.82 19.31 -33.19
N GLN A 35 -70.40 19.74 -32.07
CA GLN A 35 -69.63 20.08 -30.87
C GLN A 35 -68.90 18.87 -30.30
N CYS A 36 -69.53 17.70 -30.22
CA CYS A 36 -68.89 16.44 -29.84
C CYS A 36 -67.72 16.07 -30.76
N LEU A 37 -67.89 16.23 -32.08
CA LEU A 37 -66.84 15.98 -33.07
C LEU A 37 -65.64 16.93 -32.87
N GLN A 38 -65.89 18.22 -32.62
CA GLN A 38 -64.83 19.19 -32.34
C GLN A 38 -64.07 18.84 -31.06
N HIS A 39 -64.77 18.46 -29.99
CA HIS A 39 -64.12 18.00 -28.75
C HIS A 39 -63.31 16.72 -28.97
N PHE A 40 -63.82 15.78 -29.75
CA PHE A 40 -63.08 14.57 -30.11
C PHE A 40 -61.79 14.89 -30.88
N ASN A 41 -61.85 15.76 -31.89
CA ASN A 41 -60.68 16.17 -32.66
C ASN A 41 -59.65 16.91 -31.79
N ALA A 42 -60.10 17.78 -30.88
CA ALA A 42 -59.22 18.47 -29.94
C ALA A 42 -58.54 17.47 -28.98
N LEU A 43 -59.30 16.49 -28.46
CA LEU A 43 -58.76 15.44 -27.60
C LEU A 43 -57.78 14.54 -28.35
N GLN A 44 -58.08 14.21 -29.61
CA GLN A 44 -57.20 13.43 -30.47
C GLN A 44 -55.88 14.17 -30.74
N SER A 45 -55.93 15.47 -31.05
CA SER A 45 -54.74 16.30 -31.21
C SER A 45 -53.90 16.34 -29.93
N SER A 46 -54.55 16.60 -28.79
CA SER A 46 -53.87 16.62 -27.48
C SER A 46 -53.20 15.27 -27.17
N SER A 47 -53.90 14.17 -27.41
CA SER A 47 -53.38 12.81 -27.17
C SER A 47 -52.17 12.49 -28.06
N HIS A 48 -52.19 12.93 -29.32
CA HIS A 48 -51.03 12.81 -30.21
C HIS A 48 -49.83 13.63 -29.75
N ASP A 49 -50.06 14.86 -29.26
CA ASP A 49 -48.98 15.71 -28.74
C ASP A 49 -48.40 15.14 -27.44
N ASP A 50 -49.24 14.64 -26.53
CA ASP A 50 -48.81 13.96 -25.30
C ASP A 50 -47.98 12.71 -25.64
N SER A 51 -48.44 11.90 -26.59
CA SER A 51 -47.70 10.71 -27.05
C SER A 51 -46.33 11.08 -27.63
N ARG A 52 -46.25 12.14 -28.44
CA ARG A 52 -44.97 12.63 -29.00
C ARG A 52 -44.03 13.11 -27.91
N ASN A 53 -44.55 13.85 -26.92
CA ASN A 53 -43.76 14.36 -25.81
C ASN A 53 -43.20 13.22 -24.94
N VAL A 54 -44.04 12.24 -24.61
CA VAL A 54 -43.61 11.04 -23.89
C VAL A 54 -42.55 10.29 -24.68
N HIS A 55 -42.75 10.09 -25.99
CA HIS A 55 -41.77 9.40 -26.83
C HIS A 55 -40.40 10.12 -26.86
N SER A 56 -40.41 11.45 -27.02
CA SER A 56 -39.18 12.26 -26.97
C SER A 56 -38.49 12.14 -25.62
N SER A 57 -39.25 12.18 -24.52
CA SER A 57 -38.70 12.07 -23.17
C SER A 57 -38.07 10.69 -22.93
N VAL A 58 -38.73 9.61 -23.40
CA VAL A 58 -38.19 8.25 -23.32
C VAL A 58 -36.87 8.14 -24.06
N GLN A 59 -36.79 8.66 -25.28
CA GLN A 59 -35.56 8.64 -26.08
C GLN A 59 -34.40 9.39 -25.39
N ASP A 60 -34.70 10.54 -24.77
CA ASP A 60 -33.70 11.30 -24.02
C ASP A 60 -33.17 10.54 -22.80
N TYR A 61 -34.05 9.83 -22.07
CA TYR A 61 -33.62 9.00 -20.93
C TYR A 61 -32.82 7.78 -21.39
N GLU A 62 -33.20 7.12 -22.48
CA GLU A 62 -32.43 6.02 -23.06
C GLU A 62 -31.00 6.45 -23.40
N LYS A 63 -30.85 7.63 -24.03
CA LYS A 63 -29.52 8.19 -24.32
C LYS A 63 -28.72 8.46 -23.05
N LYS A 64 -29.33 9.05 -22.02
CA LYS A 64 -28.65 9.30 -20.72
C LYS A 64 -28.23 8.00 -20.03
N ILE A 65 -29.05 6.95 -20.09
CA ILE A 65 -28.74 5.64 -19.53
C ILE A 65 -27.51 5.05 -20.24
N GLU A 66 -27.46 5.13 -21.56
CA GLU A 66 -26.34 4.61 -22.34
C GLU A 66 -25.04 5.37 -22.06
N GLU A 67 -25.08 6.70 -21.97
CA GLU A 67 -23.94 7.51 -21.55
C GLU A 67 -23.43 7.14 -20.15
N CYS A 68 -24.32 6.90 -19.19
CA CYS A 68 -23.96 6.45 -17.85
C CYS A 68 -23.34 5.04 -17.86
N ARG A 69 -23.87 4.13 -18.69
CA ARG A 69 -23.34 2.77 -18.85
C ARG A 69 -21.90 2.80 -19.36
N VAL A 70 -21.62 3.57 -20.42
CA VAL A 70 -20.26 3.72 -20.96
C VAL A 70 -19.30 4.26 -19.91
N LYS A 71 -19.69 5.33 -19.20
CA LYS A 71 -18.85 5.89 -18.11
C LYS A 71 -18.56 4.88 -17.02
N THR A 72 -19.50 3.99 -16.70
CA THR A 72 -19.33 2.94 -15.70
C THR A 72 -18.32 1.89 -16.18
N GLU A 73 -18.40 1.45 -17.44
CA GLU A 73 -17.46 0.49 -18.01
C GLU A 73 -16.05 1.08 -18.15
N GLU A 74 -15.93 2.35 -18.54
CA GLU A 74 -14.64 3.06 -18.53
C GLU A 74 -14.04 3.17 -17.13
N ALA A 75 -14.86 3.46 -16.11
CA ALA A 75 -14.41 3.53 -14.73
C ALA A 75 -13.89 2.16 -14.23
N LYS A 76 -14.59 1.07 -14.55
CA LYS A 76 -14.15 -0.31 -14.25
C LYS A 76 -12.84 -0.68 -14.95
N ALA A 77 -12.63 -0.20 -16.18
CA ALA A 77 -11.39 -0.45 -16.91
C ALA A 77 -10.18 0.37 -16.38
N ARG A 78 -10.44 1.49 -15.68
CA ARG A 78 -9.41 2.37 -15.10
C ARG A 78 -8.99 1.99 -13.68
N THR A 79 -9.78 1.20 -12.95
CA THR A 79 -9.34 0.66 -11.67
C THR A 79 -8.19 -0.32 -11.92
N VAL A 80 -7.08 -0.14 -11.22
CA VAL A 80 -5.94 -1.08 -11.20
C VAL A 80 -6.51 -2.48 -11.01
N ALA A 81 -6.15 -3.42 -11.88
CA ALA A 81 -6.60 -4.81 -11.75
C ALA A 81 -6.21 -5.28 -10.35
N ASP A 82 -7.12 -5.95 -9.65
CA ASP A 82 -6.93 -6.49 -8.29
C ASP A 82 -5.57 -7.21 -8.17
N ASP A 83 -5.17 -7.90 -9.25
CA ASP A 83 -3.87 -8.58 -9.41
C ASP A 83 -2.63 -7.68 -9.24
N GLU A 84 -2.63 -6.42 -9.70
CA GLU A 84 -1.49 -5.50 -9.56
C GLU A 84 -1.39 -4.95 -8.12
N MET A 85 -2.52 -4.77 -7.45
CA MET A 85 -2.56 -4.41 -6.04
C MET A 85 -2.03 -5.55 -5.16
N ASP A 86 -2.42 -6.79 -5.44
CA ASP A 86 -1.94 -7.99 -4.74
C ASP A 86 -0.42 -8.20 -4.93
N ILE A 87 0.09 -7.97 -6.14
CA ILE A 87 1.54 -8.05 -6.42
C ILE A 87 2.31 -7.02 -5.59
N LEU A 88 1.84 -5.77 -5.55
CA LEU A 88 2.48 -4.70 -4.79
C LEU A 88 2.41 -4.96 -3.28
N GLU A 89 1.29 -5.46 -2.76
CA GLU A 89 1.17 -5.80 -1.34
C GLU A 89 2.18 -6.88 -0.94
N LYS A 90 2.33 -7.91 -1.78
CA LYS A 90 3.30 -8.97 -1.58
C LYS A 90 4.75 -8.46 -1.65
N GLU A 91 5.07 -7.61 -2.61
CA GLU A 91 6.42 -7.03 -2.74
C GLU A 91 6.78 -6.18 -1.52
N ILE A 92 5.82 -5.40 -0.99
CA ILE A 92 5.99 -4.64 0.25
C ILE A 92 6.21 -5.57 1.44
N GLU A 93 5.45 -6.67 1.55
CA GLU A 93 5.61 -7.64 2.64
C GLU A 93 7.00 -8.32 2.61
N GLU A 94 7.48 -8.70 1.43
CA GLU A 94 8.82 -9.28 1.25
C GLU A 94 9.93 -8.30 1.67
N GLU A 95 9.82 -7.03 1.26
CA GLU A 95 10.79 -5.99 1.63
C GLU A 95 10.79 -5.70 3.13
N ILE A 96 9.60 -5.63 3.76
CA ILE A 96 9.48 -5.46 5.22
C ILE A 96 10.18 -6.61 5.96
N ASN A 97 9.98 -7.84 5.51
CA ASN A 97 10.59 -9.02 6.12
C ASN A 97 12.12 -9.02 6.00
N GLU A 98 12.66 -8.61 4.85
CA GLU A 98 14.11 -8.47 4.65
C GLU A 98 14.69 -7.39 5.56
N LEU A 99 14.06 -6.21 5.64
CA LEU A 99 14.49 -5.14 6.52
C LEU A 99 14.45 -5.53 8.00
N ASP A 100 13.43 -6.29 8.42
CA ASP A 100 13.34 -6.81 9.78
C ASP A 100 14.47 -7.80 10.10
N ARG A 101 14.83 -8.68 9.16
CA ARG A 101 16.00 -9.56 9.30
C ARG A 101 17.29 -8.75 9.42
N GLN A 102 17.46 -7.71 8.60
CA GLN A 102 18.63 -6.84 8.66
C GLN A 102 18.70 -6.09 10.00
N ARG A 103 17.58 -5.56 10.49
CA ARG A 103 17.48 -4.90 11.81
C ARG A 103 17.95 -5.82 12.92
N ILE A 104 17.49 -7.08 12.94
CA ILE A 104 17.89 -8.07 13.94
C ILE A 104 19.41 -8.31 13.87
N SER A 105 19.95 -8.55 12.68
CA SER A 105 21.40 -8.77 12.49
C SER A 105 22.25 -7.59 12.97
N VAL A 106 21.82 -6.36 12.66
CA VAL A 106 22.51 -5.14 13.11
C VAL A 106 22.44 -4.99 14.64
N GLN A 107 21.30 -5.31 15.24
CA GLN A 107 21.13 -5.25 16.69
C GLN A 107 22.01 -6.27 17.42
N GLU A 108 22.15 -7.49 16.91
CA GLU A 108 23.06 -8.50 17.46
C GLU A 108 24.52 -8.06 17.38
N LYS A 109 24.95 -7.54 16.21
CA LYS A 109 26.30 -6.98 16.03
C LYS A 109 26.58 -5.85 17.00
N LYS A 110 25.64 -4.92 17.18
CA LYS A 110 25.75 -3.82 18.15
C LYS A 110 25.96 -4.32 19.57
N GLN A 111 25.25 -5.37 19.99
CA GLN A 111 25.44 -5.97 21.31
C GLN A 111 26.80 -6.67 21.45
N ALA A 112 27.26 -7.36 20.41
CA ALA A 112 28.57 -8.00 20.39
C ALA A 112 29.70 -6.97 20.51
N THR A 113 29.65 -5.88 19.75
CA THR A 113 30.63 -4.79 19.81
C THR A 113 30.68 -4.17 21.21
N LYS A 114 29.53 -3.89 21.84
CA LYS A 114 29.48 -3.36 23.21
C LYS A 114 30.16 -4.27 24.23
N LYS A 115 30.03 -5.60 24.07
CA LYS A 115 30.72 -6.57 24.93
C LYS A 115 32.23 -6.54 24.71
N LEU A 116 32.68 -6.47 23.45
CA LEU A 116 34.11 -6.37 23.11
C LEU A 116 34.74 -5.08 23.64
N GLU A 117 34.08 -3.93 23.46
CA GLU A 117 34.52 -2.64 24.02
C GLU A 117 34.67 -2.71 25.55
N GLN A 118 33.74 -3.37 26.24
CA GLN A 118 33.84 -3.55 27.69
C GLN A 118 35.04 -4.43 28.08
N GLN A 119 35.30 -5.50 27.31
CA GLN A 119 36.45 -6.37 27.54
C GLN A 119 37.78 -5.65 27.26
N GLU A 120 37.84 -4.87 26.19
CA GLU A 120 38.99 -4.03 25.84
C GLU A 120 39.28 -3.01 26.94
N LEU A 121 38.26 -2.28 27.41
CA LEU A 121 38.42 -1.33 28.51
C LEU A 121 38.93 -2.01 29.80
N ARG A 122 38.45 -3.23 30.09
CA ARG A 122 38.95 -4.02 31.23
C ARG A 122 40.40 -4.43 31.03
N ALA A 123 40.77 -4.88 29.84
CA ALA A 123 42.15 -5.25 29.51
C ALA A 123 43.08 -4.05 29.61
N GLN A 124 42.69 -2.90 29.05
CA GLN A 124 43.44 -1.65 29.12
C GLN A 124 43.65 -1.19 30.57
N ARG A 125 42.60 -1.21 31.41
CA ARG A 125 42.72 -0.87 32.84
C ARG A 125 43.67 -1.82 33.57
N LYS A 126 43.63 -3.12 33.26
CA LYS A 126 44.52 -4.13 33.84
C LYS A 126 45.98 -3.89 33.43
N LEU A 127 46.23 -3.59 32.15
CA LEU A 127 47.56 -3.25 31.65
C LEU A 127 48.08 -1.95 32.28
N SER A 128 47.24 -0.91 32.39
CA SER A 128 47.59 0.34 33.06
C SER A 128 47.96 0.13 34.52
N MET A 129 47.22 -0.74 35.22
CA MET A 129 47.53 -1.11 36.60
C MET A 129 48.91 -1.78 36.69
N TYR A 130 49.22 -2.75 35.81
CA TYR A 130 50.54 -3.39 35.79
C TYR A 130 51.65 -2.38 35.50
N ALA A 131 51.51 -1.56 34.47
CA ALA A 131 52.48 -0.53 34.12
C ALA A 131 52.68 0.49 35.25
N SER A 132 51.66 0.77 36.08
CA SER A 132 51.79 1.69 37.22
C SER A 132 52.58 1.13 38.39
N VAL A 133 52.70 -0.20 38.49
CA VAL A 133 53.41 -0.88 39.58
C VAL A 133 54.83 -1.27 39.15
N THR A 134 55.00 -1.65 37.89
CA THR A 134 56.28 -2.18 37.39
C THR A 134 57.07 -1.17 36.56
N ASP A 135 56.42 -0.11 36.06
CA ASP A 135 56.96 0.81 35.06
C ASP A 135 57.57 0.10 33.82
N ILE A 136 57.09 -1.11 33.51
CA ILE A 136 57.51 -1.90 32.36
C ILE A 136 56.62 -1.61 31.16
N ILE A 137 57.25 -1.41 30.00
CA ILE A 137 56.64 -1.45 28.67
C ILE A 137 57.14 -2.73 27.96
N PRO A 138 56.32 -3.80 27.88
CA PRO A 138 56.70 -5.02 27.19
C PRO A 138 56.87 -4.80 25.69
N ASN A 139 57.81 -5.50 25.08
CA ASN A 139 57.89 -5.64 23.64
C ASN A 139 56.95 -6.77 23.20
N MET A 140 56.04 -6.48 22.27
CA MET A 140 55.03 -7.44 21.79
C MET A 140 55.37 -8.04 20.43
N ASP A 141 56.44 -7.59 19.77
CA ASP A 141 56.77 -7.99 18.40
C ASP A 141 57.45 -9.37 18.33
N ASP A 142 58.23 -9.73 19.35
CA ASP A 142 58.97 -11.00 19.44
C ASP A 142 58.40 -11.88 20.57
N HIS A 143 57.69 -12.94 20.19
CA HIS A 143 57.13 -13.90 21.14
C HIS A 143 58.12 -14.99 21.59
N SER A 144 59.33 -15.07 21.02
CA SER A 144 60.33 -16.06 21.41
C SER A 144 61.07 -15.69 22.69
N LYS A 145 60.99 -14.43 23.11
CA LYS A 145 61.71 -13.88 24.27
C LYS A 145 60.82 -12.98 25.10
N ILE A 146 61.15 -12.84 26.38
CA ILE A 146 60.53 -11.84 27.27
C ILE A 146 61.42 -10.61 27.24
N SER A 147 61.00 -9.57 26.51
CA SER A 147 61.77 -8.34 26.35
C SER A 147 60.91 -7.10 26.53
N GLY A 148 61.55 -5.96 26.77
CA GLY A 148 60.85 -4.70 26.97
C GLY A 148 61.75 -3.62 27.54
N HIS A 149 61.11 -2.58 28.06
CA HIS A 149 61.77 -1.43 28.65
C HIS A 149 61.22 -1.18 30.06
N ILE A 150 62.09 -0.87 31.02
CA ILE A 150 61.75 -0.34 32.34
C ILE A 150 61.93 1.18 32.29
N VAL A 151 60.90 1.93 32.67
CA VAL A 151 60.85 3.40 32.57
C VAL A 151 60.92 4.05 33.95
N ASP A 152 62.08 4.62 34.31
CA ASP A 152 62.18 5.45 35.51
C ASP A 152 61.77 6.89 35.18
N ARG A 153 60.57 7.27 35.62
CA ARG A 153 60.02 8.63 35.38
C ARG A 153 60.74 9.72 36.16
N ASN A 154 61.30 9.39 37.32
CA ASN A 154 61.99 10.35 38.18
C ASN A 154 63.37 10.68 37.61
N LYS A 155 64.10 9.65 37.17
CA LYS A 155 65.43 9.80 36.57
C LYS A 155 65.39 10.07 35.07
N ARG A 156 64.22 9.93 34.43
CA ARG A 156 64.03 10.00 32.96
C ARG A 156 64.92 9.00 32.22
N VAL A 157 65.05 7.78 32.75
CA VAL A 157 65.88 6.72 32.18
C VAL A 157 64.99 5.60 31.66
N VAL A 158 65.37 5.03 30.51
CA VAL A 158 64.72 3.85 29.93
C VAL A 158 65.77 2.74 29.81
N GLN A 159 65.58 1.64 30.53
CA GLN A 159 66.47 0.48 30.50
C GLN A 159 65.83 -0.66 29.71
N LYS A 160 66.54 -1.21 28.72
CA LYS A 160 66.06 -2.36 27.95
C LYS A 160 66.44 -3.67 28.66
N PHE A 161 65.53 -4.64 28.66
CA PHE A 161 65.80 -6.01 29.12
C PHE A 161 65.38 -7.04 28.07
N GLU A 162 66.01 -8.21 28.12
CA GLU A 162 65.71 -9.36 27.28
C GLU A 162 66.05 -10.65 28.05
N LEU A 163 65.07 -11.54 28.18
CA LEU A 163 65.15 -12.80 28.91
C LEU A 163 64.68 -13.93 27.99
N ASP A 164 65.37 -15.06 28.07
CA ASP A 164 65.09 -16.25 27.25
C ASP A 164 64.29 -17.27 28.08
N PRO A 165 63.00 -17.51 27.75
CA PRO A 165 62.15 -18.45 28.49
C PRO A 165 62.64 -19.90 28.46
N THR A 166 63.52 -20.26 27.51
CA THR A 166 64.04 -21.63 27.38
C THR A 166 65.22 -21.91 28.29
N LYS A 167 65.88 -20.87 28.81
CA LYS A 167 67.11 -20.98 29.61
C LYS A 167 66.87 -20.88 31.11
N MET A 168 65.70 -20.42 31.53
CA MET A 168 65.41 -20.05 32.92
C MET A 168 64.01 -20.55 33.29
N SER A 169 63.78 -20.86 34.56
CA SER A 169 62.43 -21.20 35.02
C SER A 169 61.55 -19.94 35.08
N SER A 170 60.23 -20.10 35.01
CA SER A 170 59.31 -18.98 35.19
C SER A 170 59.51 -18.25 36.53
N PHE A 171 59.97 -18.98 37.57
CA PHE A 171 60.25 -18.39 38.88
C PHE A 171 61.50 -17.49 38.81
N ASP A 172 62.59 -17.97 38.22
CA ASP A 172 63.84 -17.22 38.10
C ASP A 172 63.62 -15.95 37.27
N ILE A 173 62.90 -16.05 36.15
CA ILE A 173 62.52 -14.91 35.30
C ILE A 173 61.74 -13.87 36.09
N CYS A 174 60.73 -14.29 36.87
CA CYS A 174 59.96 -13.36 37.70
C CYS A 174 60.84 -12.64 38.74
N ASN A 175 61.74 -13.39 39.39
CA ASN A 175 62.62 -12.85 40.40
C ASN A 175 63.62 -11.86 39.81
N ASP A 176 64.20 -12.19 38.65
CA ASP A 176 65.10 -11.31 37.91
C ASP A 176 64.41 -10.01 37.49
N ILE A 177 63.19 -10.09 36.96
CA ILE A 177 62.39 -8.90 36.62
C ILE A 177 62.13 -8.05 37.87
N TRP A 178 61.72 -8.67 38.98
CA TRP A 178 61.48 -7.94 40.24
C TRP A 178 62.74 -7.28 40.80
N ASN A 179 63.89 -7.95 40.68
CA ASN A 179 65.18 -7.38 41.07
C ASN A 179 65.55 -6.19 40.19
N MET A 180 65.27 -6.24 38.88
CA MET A 180 65.51 -5.12 37.96
C MET A 180 64.61 -3.92 38.28
N ILE A 181 63.32 -4.13 38.58
CA ILE A 181 62.37 -3.05 38.94
C ILE A 181 62.78 -2.37 40.25
N ASN A 182 63.23 -3.15 41.24
CA ASN A 182 63.59 -2.63 42.57
C ASN A 182 65.06 -2.18 42.67
N SER A 183 65.82 -2.25 41.58
CA SER A 183 67.22 -1.83 41.57
C SER A 183 67.29 -0.29 41.67
N PRO A 184 68.08 0.27 42.61
CA PRO A 184 68.01 1.67 43.03
C PRO A 184 68.44 2.72 42.01
#